data_AF-A0A2H0LQ87-F1
#
_entry.id   AF-A0A2H0LQ87-F1
#
_cell.length_a   1.000
_cell.length_b   1.000
_cell.length_c   1.000
_cell.angle_alpha   90.00
_cell.angle_beta   90.00
_cell.angle_gamma   90.00
#
_symmetry.space_group_name_H-M   'P 1'
#
loop_
_entity.id
_entity.type
_entity.pdbx_description
1 polymer ?
#
loop_
_entity_poly.entity_id
_entity_poly.type
_entity_poly.pdbx_seq_one_letter_code
_entity_poly.pdbx_strand_id
1 'polypeptide(L)' 'VFKDERVIRKFNDKAIVPIKADWTNYDETITRALAAFGKSSIPLYVIYTNDASKPPIIFPEIITPNIVLDTLNQLD' A
#
# COMPACT_ATOMS: atom_id res chain seq x y z
N VAL A 1 -12.32 -1.21 1.18
CA VAL A 1 -11.18 -0.51 1.83
C VAL A 1 -10.88 0.80 1.13
N PHE A 2 -10.25 0.81 -0.04
CA PHE A 2 -9.84 2.07 -0.71
C PHE A 2 -10.97 2.90 -1.33
N LYS A 3 -12.22 2.44 -1.23
CA LYS A 3 -13.44 3.20 -1.55
C LYS A 3 -14.13 3.78 -0.30
N ASP A 4 -13.63 3.48 0.90
CA ASP A 4 -14.18 4.01 2.15
C ASP A 4 -13.87 5.50 2.24
N GLU A 5 -14.89 6.33 2.45
CA GLU A 5 -14.75 7.79 2.47
C GLU A 5 -13.76 8.27 3.53
N ARG A 6 -13.67 7.57 4.67
CA ARG A 6 -12.74 7.92 5.75
C ARG A 6 -11.29 7.71 5.30
N VAL A 7 -11.04 6.64 4.54
CA VAL A 7 -9.71 6.34 3.97
C VAL A 7 -9.35 7.35 2.90
N ILE A 8 -10.27 7.65 1.98
CA ILE A 8 -10.05 8.65 0.91
C ILE A 8 -9.73 10.03 1.51
N ARG A 9 -10.51 10.45 2.51
CA ARG A 9 -10.26 11.71 3.23
C ARG A 9 -8.87 11.70 3.87
N LYS A 10 -8.50 10.63 4.56
CA LYS A 10 -7.19 10.53 5.21
C LYS A 10 -6.02 10.55 4.21
N PHE A 11 -6.19 9.93 3.03
CA PHE A 11 -5.20 10.05 1.96
C PHE A 11 -5.01 11.50 1.52
N ASN A 12 -6.11 12.24 1.30
CA ASN A 12 -6.03 13.65 0.92
C ASN A 12 -5.39 14.50 2.03
N ASP A 13 -5.81 14.32 3.29
CA ASP A 13 -5.29 15.07 4.44
C ASP A 13 -3.77 14.88 4.63
N LYS A 14 -3.24 13.71 4.26
CA LYS A 14 -1.81 13.38 4.35
C LYS A 14 -1.06 13.46 3.02
N ALA A 15 -1.69 14.00 1.96
CA ALA A 15 -1.13 14.06 0.62
C ALA A 15 -0.59 12.71 0.09
N ILE A 16 -1.27 11.61 0.44
CA ILE A 16 -0.91 10.26 0.01
C ILE A 16 -1.45 10.03 -1.40
N VAL A 17 -0.56 9.60 -2.30
CA VAL A 17 -0.89 9.27 -3.68
C VAL A 17 -1.06 7.75 -3.80
N PRO A 18 -2.29 7.24 -4.05
CA PRO A 18 -2.50 5.81 -4.25
C PRO A 18 -1.97 5.38 -5.63
N ILE A 19 -1.19 4.31 -5.66
CA ILE A 19 -0.74 3.66 -6.89
C ILE A 19 -1.32 2.24 -6.93
N LYS A 20 -1.93 1.88 -8.06
CA LYS A 20 -2.47 0.54 -8.30
C LYS A 20 -1.67 -0.13 -9.41
N ALA A 21 -1.13 -1.31 -9.11
CA ALA A 21 -0.59 -2.23 -10.12
C ALA A 21 -1.65 -3.30 -10.43
N ASP A 22 -1.94 -3.52 -11.71
CA ASP A 22 -2.91 -4.52 -12.16
C ASP A 22 -2.17 -5.78 -12.60
N TRP A 23 -2.41 -6.90 -11.91
CA TRP A 23 -1.81 -8.21 -12.18
C TRP A 23 -2.77 -9.16 -12.89
N THR A 24 -3.78 -8.64 -13.61
CA THR A 24 -4.69 -9.51 -14.37
C THR A 24 -3.94 -10.30 -15.45
N ASN A 25 -2.93 -9.68 -16.05
CA ASN A 25 -2.00 -10.35 -16.96
C ASN A 25 -0.61 -10.40 -16.31
N TYR A 26 0.16 -11.42 -16.67
CA TYR A 26 1.55 -11.53 -16.22
C TYR A 26 2.35 -10.29 -16.63
N ASP A 27 3.08 -9.72 -15.67
CA ASP A 27 3.97 -8.57 -15.89
C ASP A 27 5.28 -8.82 -15.13
N GLU A 28 6.39 -8.88 -15.86
CA GLU A 28 7.71 -9.14 -15.29
C GLU A 28 8.15 -8.04 -14.31
N THR A 29 7.75 -6.79 -14.55
CA THR A 29 8.07 -5.65 -13.68
C THR A 29 7.34 -5.77 -12.35
N ILE A 30 6.06 -6.12 -12.37
CA ILE A 30 5.31 -6.39 -11.13
C ILE A 30 5.88 -7.66 -10.45
N THR A 31 6.36 -8.65 -11.21
CA THR A 31 6.94 -9.90 -10.66
C THR A 31 8.18 -9.58 -9.83
N ARG A 32 9.07 -8.78 -10.41
CA ARG A 32 10.30 -8.30 -9.75
C ARG A 32 9.97 -7.47 -8.51
N ALA A 33 8.95 -6.60 -8.59
CA ALA A 33 8.51 -5.82 -7.45
C ALA A 33 8.01 -6.74 -6.31
N LEU A 34 7.13 -7.71 -6.59
CA LEU A 34 6.66 -8.67 -5.59
C LEU A 34 7.83 -9.47 -4.96
N ALA A 35 8.78 -9.92 -5.79
CA ALA A 35 9.96 -10.66 -5.33
C ALA A 35 10.85 -9.84 -4.38
N ALA A 36 10.96 -8.52 -4.58
CA ALA A 36 11.67 -7.63 -3.66
C ALA A 36 11.04 -7.60 -2.25
N PHE A 37 9.76 -7.94 -2.14
CA PHE A 37 9.04 -8.12 -0.87
C PHE A 37 8.95 -9.59 -0.42
N GLY A 38 9.69 -10.51 -1.06
CA GLY A 38 9.63 -11.94 -0.79
C GLY A 38 8.29 -12.59 -1.15
N LYS A 39 7.48 -11.94 -2.00
CA LYS A 39 6.17 -12.43 -2.43
C LYS A 39 6.26 -12.99 -3.85
N SER A 40 5.48 -14.04 -4.11
CA SER A 40 5.34 -14.64 -5.45
C SER A 40 3.99 -14.33 -6.11
N SER A 41 3.07 -13.69 -5.39
CA SER A 41 1.72 -13.39 -5.85
C SER A 41 1.13 -12.18 -5.13
N ILE A 42 0.00 -11.69 -5.65
CA ILE A 42 -0.88 -10.73 -4.99
C ILE A 42 -1.78 -11.41 -3.94
N PRO A 43 -2.39 -10.67 -2.98
CA PRO A 43 -2.29 -9.23 -2.76
C PRO A 43 -1.01 -8.80 -2.02
N LEU A 44 -0.49 -7.62 -2.39
CA LEU A 44 0.53 -6.90 -1.64
C LEU A 44 0.09 -5.44 -1.52
N TYR A 45 0.11 -4.90 -0.30
CA TYR A 45 -0.12 -3.48 -0.04
C TYR A 45 1.03 -2.93 0.77
N VAL A 46 1.59 -1.82 0.31
CA VAL A 46 2.72 -1.15 0.94
C VAL A 46 2.49 0.35 0.95
N ILE A 47 3.08 1.03 1.92
CA ILE A 47 3.16 2.49 1.94
C ILE A 47 4.62 2.91 2.06
N TYR A 48 5.01 3.83 1.19
CA TYR A 48 6.31 4.49 1.21
C TYR A 48 6.13 5.86 1.86
N THR A 49 7.03 6.21 2.77
CA THR A 49 7.07 7.54 3.37
C THR A 49 7.89 8.50 2.50
N ASN A 50 7.80 9.80 2.81
CA ASN A 50 8.68 10.82 2.20
C ASN A 50 10.17 10.61 2.55
N ASP A 51 10.45 9.95 3.67
CA ASP A 51 11.78 9.50 4.05
C ASP A 51 12.13 8.18 3.34
N ALA A 52 12.94 8.27 2.30
CA ALA A 52 13.40 7.13 1.50
C ALA A 52 14.38 6.20 2.23
N SER A 53 14.91 6.61 3.40
CA SER A 53 15.77 5.76 4.22
C SER A 53 14.99 4.74 5.05
N LYS A 54 13.69 4.99 5.28
CA LYS A 54 12.81 4.09 6.01
C LYS A 54 12.31 2.97 5.10
N PRO A 55 12.27 1.72 5.60
CA PRO A 55 11.66 0.64 4.84
C PRO A 55 10.16 0.91 4.65
N PRO A 56 9.59 0.48 3.51
CA PRO A 56 8.14 0.55 3.30
C PRO A 56 7.40 -0.23 4.37
N ILE A 57 6.26 0.31 4.81
CA ILE A 57 5.39 -0.39 5.74
C ILE A 57 4.53 -1.35 4.93
N ILE A 58 4.55 -2.63 5.31
CA ILE A 58 3.82 -3.71 4.64
C ILE A 58 2.56 -4.01 5.44
N PHE A 59 1.41 -4.05 4.76
CA PHE A 59 0.15 -4.43 5.39
C PHE A 59 -0.08 -5.94 5.39
N PRO A 60 -0.98 -6.45 6.26
CA PRO A 60 -1.51 -7.81 6.16
C PRO A 60 -2.25 -8.04 4.82
N GLU A 61 -2.34 -9.30 4.40
CA GLU A 61 -3.06 -9.69 3.17
C GLU A 61 -4.56 -9.42 3.27
N ILE A 62 -5.14 -9.64 4.45
CA ILE A 62 -6.51 -9.25 4.77
C ILE A 62 -6.48 -7.84 5.34
N ILE A 63 -6.85 -6.88 4.50
CA ILE A 63 -6.84 -5.47 4.86
C ILE A 63 -8.25 -4.95 5.11
N THR A 64 -8.42 -4.11 6.13
CA THR A 64 -9.68 -3.45 6.49
C THR A 64 -9.49 -1.93 6.49
N PRO A 65 -10.57 -1.12 6.41
CA PRO A 65 -10.44 0.33 6.49
C PRO A 65 -9.77 0.78 7.79
N ASN A 66 -10.08 0.14 8.92
CA ASN A 66 -9.49 0.51 10.21
C ASN A 66 -7.99 0.23 10.24
N ILE A 67 -7.52 -0.92 9.73
CA ILE A 67 -6.08 -1.22 9.62
C ILE A 67 -5.36 -0.11 8.83
N VAL A 68 -5.94 0.31 7.70
CA VAL A 68 -5.36 1.41 6.91
C VAL A 68 -5.32 2.70 7.73
N LEU A 69 -6.46 3.11 8.30
CA LEU A 69 -6.56 4.36 9.07
C LEU A 69 -5.59 4.39 10.25
N ASP A 70 -5.47 3.28 10.99
CA ASP A 70 -4.57 3.16 12.14
C ASP A 70 -3.11 3.34 11.73
N THR A 71 -2.69 2.68 10.64
CA THR A 71 -1.35 2.88 10.08
C THR A 71 -1.14 4.32 9.60
N LEU A 72 -2.11 4.91 8.89
CA LEU A 72 -1.99 6.29 8.41
C LEU A 72 -1.94 7.32 9.54
N ASN A 73 -2.56 7.04 10.68
CA ASN A 73 -2.51 7.91 11.85
C ASN A 73 -1.14 7.91 12.53
N GLN A 74 -0.33 6.87 12.31
CA GLN A 74 1.03 6.75 12.84
C GLN A 74 2.10 7.35 11.92
N LEU A 75 1.72 7.75 10.70
CA LEU A 75 2.61 8.48 9.80
C LEU A 75 2.62 9.95 10.20
N ASP A 76 3.79 10.55 10.34
CA ASP A 76 3.97 11.97 10.59
C ASP A 76 3.71 12.79 9.32
#